data_AF-A0A929VAS4-F1
#
_entry.id   AF-A0A929VAS4-F1
#
_cell.length_a   1.000
_cell.length_b   1.000
_cell.length_c   1.000
_cell.angle_alpha   90.00
_cell.angle_beta   90.00
_cell.angle_gamma   90.00
#
_symmetry.space_group_name_H-M   'P 1'
#
loop_
_entity.id
_entity.type
_entity.pdbx_description
1 polymer ?
#
loop_
_entity_poly.entity_id
_entity_poly.type
_entity_poly.pdbx_seq_one_letter_code
_entity_poly.pdbx_strand_id
1 'polypeptide(L)'
;MKDSILQILKEMKKEGRLCAYEVRDTYTEGWEFYFVRHRLDQNRVKEVEHIHVAVYTALEDGASIGRAEGEIAPTLTPEEIRAELEKLLSYASYVKNPYFTLNSPGKTVDKPIGEVEDADPKTDLSEVAKDFLTLMQDLPETANE
;
A
#
# COMPACT_ATOMS: atom_id res chain seq x y z
N MET A 1 2.16 -7.57 -13.52
CA MET A 1 1.88 -6.15 -13.84
C MET A 1 2.93 -5.21 -13.28
N LYS A 2 3.32 -5.36 -12.01
CA LYS A 2 4.45 -4.65 -11.38
C LYS A 2 5.67 -4.50 -12.29
N ASP A 3 6.06 -5.55 -12.99
CA ASP A 3 7.22 -5.51 -13.91
C ASP A 3 7.05 -4.51 -15.05
N SER A 4 5.84 -4.38 -15.61
CA SER A 4 5.52 -3.40 -16.66
C SER A 4 5.62 -1.97 -16.14
N ILE A 5 5.11 -1.70 -14.92
CA ILE A 5 5.22 -0.40 -14.25
C ILE A 5 6.70 -0.07 -14.01
N LEU A 6 7.47 -1.02 -13.47
CA LEU A 6 8.90 -0.85 -13.20
C LEU A 6 9.69 -0.61 -14.50
N GLN A 7 9.32 -1.28 -15.59
CA GLN A 7 9.97 -1.10 -16.89
C GLN A 7 9.75 0.33 -17.43
N ILE A 8 8.51 0.82 -17.41
CA ILE A 8 8.17 2.18 -17.87
C ILE A 8 8.87 3.23 -16.99
N LEU A 9 8.86 3.07 -15.67
CA LEU A 9 9.55 3.98 -14.74
C LEU A 9 11.06 4.02 -14.97
N LYS A 10 11.69 2.87 -15.27
CA LYS A 10 13.11 2.80 -15.63
C LYS A 10 13.42 3.52 -16.94
N GLU A 11 12.54 3.41 -17.94
CA GLU A 11 12.66 4.15 -19.20
C GLU A 11 12.57 5.65 -18.97
N MET A 12 11.54 6.12 -18.28
CA MET A 12 11.36 7.54 -17.93
C MET A 12 12.53 8.11 -17.12
N LYS A 13 13.11 7.31 -16.22
CA LYS A 13 14.33 7.69 -15.48
C LYS A 13 15.53 7.86 -16.40
N LYS A 14 15.73 6.95 -17.37
CA LYS A 14 16.83 7.04 -18.35
C LYS A 14 16.65 8.24 -19.28
N GLU A 15 15.41 8.59 -19.62
CA GLU A 15 15.06 9.80 -20.36
C GLU A 15 15.29 11.10 -19.56
N GLY A 16 15.65 11.00 -18.27
CA GLY A 16 15.90 12.15 -17.40
C GLY A 16 14.64 12.87 -16.93
N ARG A 17 13.46 12.24 -17.09
CA ARG A 17 12.16 12.86 -16.81
C ARG A 17 11.76 12.78 -15.34
N LEU A 18 12.40 11.90 -14.59
CA LEU A 18 12.25 11.76 -13.15
C LEU A 18 13.60 11.42 -12.53
N CYS A 19 13.81 11.83 -11.28
CA CYS A 19 15.04 11.62 -10.53
C CYS A 19 14.99 10.31 -9.73
N ALA A 20 13.83 10.04 -9.13
CA ALA A 20 13.57 8.84 -8.35
C ALA A 20 12.11 8.41 -8.48
N TYR A 21 11.83 7.18 -8.10
CA TYR A 21 10.49 6.62 -8.00
C TYR A 21 10.43 5.60 -6.88
N GLU A 22 9.24 5.38 -6.36
CA GLU A 22 8.92 4.38 -5.36
C GLU A 22 7.69 3.61 -5.83
N VAL A 23 7.72 2.28 -5.70
CA VAL A 23 6.58 1.41 -6.02
C VAL A 23 6.30 0.57 -4.78
N ARG A 24 5.10 0.72 -4.22
CA ARG A 24 4.58 -0.13 -3.15
C ARG A 24 3.49 -1.01 -3.74
N ASP A 25 3.66 -2.30 -3.54
CA ASP A 25 2.74 -3.32 -4.00
C ASP A 25 2.25 -4.05 -2.75
N THR A 26 0.97 -3.91 -2.45
CA THR A 26 0.34 -4.42 -1.23
C THR A 26 -0.72 -5.43 -1.60
N TYR A 27 -0.46 -6.68 -1.27
CA TYR A 27 -1.43 -7.76 -1.37
C TYR A 27 -2.09 -8.01 -0.02
N THR A 28 -3.42 -8.02 0.01
CA THR A 28 -4.22 -8.31 1.20
C THR A 28 -5.14 -9.48 0.92
N GLU A 29 -5.00 -10.54 1.72
CA GLU A 29 -5.96 -11.62 1.81
C GLU A 29 -6.78 -11.47 3.09
N GLY A 30 -8.09 -11.65 3.00
CA GLY A 30 -9.00 -11.54 4.14
C GLY A 30 -10.16 -12.50 4.02
N TRP A 31 -10.48 -13.16 5.13
CA TRP A 31 -11.61 -14.07 5.24
C TRP A 31 -12.62 -13.44 6.22
N GLU A 32 -13.74 -12.98 5.69
CA GLU A 32 -14.78 -12.30 6.43
C GLU A 32 -15.96 -13.26 6.66
N PHE A 33 -16.45 -13.34 7.89
CA PHE A 33 -17.60 -14.17 8.27
C PHE A 33 -18.67 -13.30 8.91
N TYR A 34 -19.89 -13.38 8.39
CA TYR A 34 -21.06 -12.63 8.84
C TYR A 34 -22.04 -13.61 9.50
N PHE A 35 -22.34 -13.39 10.77
CA PHE A 35 -23.22 -14.25 11.56
C PHE A 35 -24.51 -13.52 11.93
N VAL A 36 -25.63 -14.24 11.92
CA VAL A 36 -26.87 -13.84 12.60
C VAL A 36 -26.98 -14.72 13.83
N ARG A 37 -26.83 -14.13 15.02
CA ARG A 37 -26.55 -14.87 16.26
C ARG A 37 -25.31 -15.74 16.08
N HIS A 38 -25.39 -17.04 16.36
CA HIS A 38 -24.27 -17.98 16.16
C HIS A 38 -24.33 -18.71 14.82
N ARG A 39 -25.35 -18.44 13.99
CA ARG A 39 -25.46 -19.04 12.67
C ARG A 39 -24.70 -18.20 11.64
N LEU A 40 -23.75 -18.84 10.96
CA LEU A 40 -23.09 -18.25 9.80
C LEU A 40 -24.16 -18.00 8.71
N ASP A 41 -24.29 -16.73 8.31
CA ASP A 41 -25.23 -16.29 7.29
C ASP A 41 -24.52 -16.13 5.95
N GLN A 42 -23.38 -15.44 5.96
CA GLN A 42 -22.58 -15.17 4.78
C GLN A 42 -21.09 -15.25 5.11
N ASN A 43 -20.28 -15.65 4.15
CA ASN A 43 -18.83 -15.50 4.20
C ASN A 43 -18.32 -14.84 2.90
N ARG A 44 -17.20 -14.13 3.00
CA ARG A 44 -16.53 -13.49 1.87
C ARG A 44 -15.03 -13.69 1.99
N VAL A 45 -14.43 -14.23 0.94
CA VAL A 45 -12.98 -14.18 0.74
C VAL A 45 -12.65 -12.94 -0.07
N LYS A 46 -11.65 -12.19 0.39
CA LYS A 46 -11.16 -10.97 -0.24
C LYS A 46 -9.68 -11.17 -0.57
N GLU A 47 -9.36 -11.12 -1.85
CA GLU A 47 -7.99 -11.04 -2.36
C GLU A 47 -7.89 -9.71 -3.10
N VAL A 48 -7.11 -8.77 -2.59
CA VAL A 48 -6.97 -7.43 -3.18
C VAL A 48 -5.51 -7.03 -3.26
N GLU A 49 -5.12 -6.58 -4.45
CA GLU A 49 -3.80 -6.02 -4.77
C GLU A 49 -3.94 -4.51 -4.99
N HIS A 50 -3.13 -3.72 -4.28
CA HIS A 50 -3.02 -2.28 -4.44
C HIS A 50 -1.59 -1.91 -4.83
N ILE A 51 -1.41 -1.29 -6.00
CA ILE A 51 -0.10 -0.84 -6.47
C ILE A 51 -0.05 0.69 -6.40
N HIS A 52 0.67 1.21 -5.42
CA HIS A 52 0.94 2.64 -5.29
C HIS A 52 2.28 3.01 -5.91
N VAL A 53 2.29 4.08 -6.70
CA VAL A 53 3.50 4.63 -7.32
C VAL A 53 3.68 6.06 -6.88
N ALA A 54 4.88 6.39 -6.41
CA ALA A 54 5.31 7.77 -6.19
C ALA A 54 6.45 8.11 -7.14
N VAL A 55 6.39 9.30 -7.76
CA VAL A 55 7.42 9.81 -8.67
C VAL A 55 8.01 11.10 -8.11
N TYR A 56 9.31 11.28 -8.35
CA TYR A 56 10.08 12.41 -7.87
C TYR A 56 10.77 13.11 -9.04
N THR A 57 10.57 14.41 -9.18
CA THR A 57 11.18 15.23 -10.24
C THR A 57 11.97 16.40 -9.65
N ALA A 58 13.08 16.77 -10.28
CA ALA A 58 13.81 17.97 -9.92
C ALA A 58 13.09 19.20 -10.47
N LEU A 59 12.95 20.23 -9.66
CA LEU A 59 12.36 21.50 -10.08
C LEU A 59 13.45 22.47 -10.56
N GLU A 60 13.06 23.48 -11.34
CA GLU A 60 13.97 24.44 -11.98
C GLU A 60 14.85 25.22 -10.97
N ASP A 61 14.44 25.29 -9.70
CA ASP A 61 15.19 25.95 -8.63
C ASP A 61 16.40 25.15 -8.11
N GLY A 62 16.55 23.87 -8.53
CA GLY A 62 17.65 22.99 -8.16
C GLY A 62 17.71 22.58 -6.67
N ALA A 63 16.80 23.09 -5.85
CA ALA A 63 16.76 22.88 -4.40
C ALA A 63 15.47 22.17 -3.95
N SER A 64 14.42 22.20 -4.79
CA SER A 64 13.14 21.58 -4.50
C SER A 64 12.96 20.30 -5.34
N ILE A 65 12.37 19.28 -4.72
CA ILE A 65 11.94 18.07 -5.40
C ILE A 65 10.42 18.08 -5.46
N GLY A 66 9.88 17.90 -6.65
CA GLY A 66 8.47 17.63 -6.86
C GLY A 66 8.13 16.18 -6.52
N ARG A 67 7.04 15.94 -5.80
CA ARG A 67 6.52 14.59 -5.51
C ARG A 67 5.04 14.52 -5.85
N ALA A 68 4.66 13.45 -6.54
CA ALA A 68 3.27 13.04 -6.68
C ALA A 68 3.17 11.53 -6.50
N GLU A 69 2.03 11.07 -5.97
CA GLU A 69 1.74 9.66 -5.82
C GLU A 69 0.31 9.35 -6.25
N GLY A 70 0.10 8.11 -6.67
CA GLY A 70 -1.20 7.61 -7.11
C GLY A 70 -1.25 6.10 -7.08
N GLU A 71 -2.46 5.57 -7.14
CA GLU A 71 -2.70 4.13 -7.27
C GLU A 71 -2.83 3.79 -8.76
N ILE A 72 -2.17 2.71 -9.19
CA ILE A 72 -2.25 2.17 -10.55
C ILE A 72 -3.05 0.88 -10.49
N ALA A 73 -4.21 0.88 -11.15
CA ALA A 73 -5.08 -0.28 -11.14
C ALA A 73 -4.42 -1.50 -11.84
N PRO A 74 -4.51 -2.71 -11.25
CA PRO A 74 -3.92 -3.94 -11.80
C PRO A 74 -4.51 -4.41 -13.14
N THR A 75 -5.50 -3.72 -13.69
CA THR A 75 -6.18 -4.08 -14.93
C THR A 75 -5.78 -3.19 -16.11
N LEU A 76 -4.94 -2.18 -15.89
CA LEU A 76 -4.57 -1.22 -16.92
C LEU A 76 -3.60 -1.83 -17.94
N THR A 77 -3.75 -1.40 -19.19
CA THR A 77 -2.80 -1.71 -20.26
C THR A 77 -1.49 -0.93 -20.09
N PRO A 78 -0.37 -1.36 -20.69
CA PRO A 78 0.89 -0.62 -20.61
C PRO A 78 0.80 0.83 -21.11
N GLU A 79 -0.03 1.10 -22.11
CA GLU A 79 -0.26 2.45 -22.64
C GLU A 79 -0.99 3.35 -21.63
N GLU A 80 -2.03 2.82 -20.98
CA GLU A 80 -2.77 3.51 -19.92
C GLU A 80 -1.89 3.74 -18.69
N ILE A 81 -1.09 2.75 -18.29
CA ILE A 81 -0.09 2.90 -17.22
C ILE A 81 0.86 4.05 -17.54
N ARG A 82 1.36 4.12 -18.78
CA ARG A 82 2.24 5.21 -19.21
C ARG A 82 1.54 6.55 -19.07
N ALA A 83 0.30 6.67 -19.57
CA ALA A 83 -0.49 7.90 -19.47
C ALA A 83 -0.70 8.35 -18.01
N GLU A 84 -0.91 7.42 -17.08
CA GLU A 84 -1.12 7.75 -15.67
C GLU A 84 0.17 8.17 -14.96
N LEU A 85 1.29 7.54 -15.30
CA LEU A 85 2.60 7.98 -14.83
C LEU A 85 2.97 9.37 -15.37
N GLU A 86 2.59 9.68 -16.62
CA GLU A 86 2.77 11.01 -17.20
C GLU A 86 1.99 12.09 -16.44
N LYS A 87 0.74 11.78 -16.06
CA LYS A 87 -0.05 12.69 -15.20
C LYS A 87 0.63 12.90 -13.85
N LEU A 88 1.12 11.84 -13.23
CA LEU A 88 1.85 11.95 -11.95
C LEU A 88 3.11 12.81 -12.09
N LEU A 89 3.87 12.69 -13.18
CA LEU A 89 5.03 13.55 -13.43
C LEU A 89 4.63 15.02 -13.58
N SER A 90 3.55 15.29 -14.31
CA SER A 90 2.99 16.64 -14.44
C SER A 90 2.60 17.19 -13.06
N TYR A 91 1.91 16.40 -12.24
CA TYR A 91 1.52 16.83 -10.89
C TYR A 91 2.72 17.06 -9.97
N ALA A 92 3.74 16.21 -10.06
CA ALA A 92 4.97 16.38 -9.30
C ALA A 92 5.65 17.71 -9.64
N SER A 93 5.55 18.18 -10.88
CA SER A 93 6.11 19.48 -11.29
C SER A 93 5.43 20.70 -10.66
N TYR A 94 4.19 20.56 -10.17
CA TYR A 94 3.43 21.67 -9.57
C TYR A 94 3.73 21.87 -8.09
N VAL A 95 4.17 20.83 -7.38
CA VAL A 95 4.36 20.86 -5.93
C VAL A 95 5.83 21.11 -5.61
N LYS A 96 6.14 22.30 -5.07
CA LYS A 96 7.49 22.63 -4.62
C LYS A 96 7.70 22.16 -3.18
N ASN A 97 8.32 20.99 -3.01
CA ASN A 97 8.78 20.55 -1.68
C ASN A 97 10.29 20.86 -1.53
N PRO A 98 10.67 21.74 -0.57
CA PRO A 98 12.07 22.00 -0.30
C PRO A 98 12.76 20.74 0.26
N TYR A 99 14.05 20.60 -0.02
CA TYR A 99 14.86 19.51 0.52
C TYR A 99 14.81 19.49 2.05
N PHE A 100 14.40 18.35 2.62
CA PHE A 100 14.56 18.12 4.05
C PHE A 100 16.02 17.76 4.33
N THR A 101 16.73 18.63 5.04
CA THR A 101 18.06 18.29 5.56
C THR A 101 17.91 17.29 6.69
N LEU A 102 18.75 16.25 6.69
CA LEU A 102 18.87 15.38 7.84
C LEU A 102 19.25 16.20 9.08
N ASN A 103 18.61 15.90 10.21
CA ASN A 103 19.05 16.45 11.48
C ASN A 103 20.52 16.06 11.70
N SER A 104 21.33 16.99 12.22
CA SER A 104 22.70 16.68 12.59
C SER A 104 22.74 15.49 13.55
N PRO A 105 23.70 14.55 13.39
CA PRO A 105 23.84 13.43 14.32
C PRO A 105 23.98 13.95 15.75
N GLY A 106 23.14 13.44 16.67
CA GLY A 106 23.17 13.81 18.09
C GLY A 106 21.86 14.37 18.68
N LYS A 107 20.81 14.57 17.89
CA LYS A 107 19.45 14.76 18.47
C LYS A 107 18.86 13.39 18.78
N THR A 108 18.94 12.99 20.04
CA THR A 108 18.21 11.85 20.59
C THR A 108 16.72 12.07 20.33
N VAL A 109 16.11 11.22 19.52
CA VAL A 109 14.65 11.21 19.33
C VAL A 109 14.09 10.40 20.48
N ASP A 110 13.28 11.03 21.34
CA ASP A 110 12.88 10.50 22.66
C ASP A 110 11.93 9.29 22.65
N LYS A 111 11.77 8.60 21.52
CA LYS A 111 11.19 7.25 21.47
C LYS A 111 11.42 6.64 20.09
N PRO A 112 12.00 5.43 19.99
CA PRO A 112 11.77 4.62 18.80
C PRO A 112 10.25 4.43 18.64
N ILE A 113 9.77 4.52 17.40
CA ILE A 113 8.43 4.06 17.05
C ILE A 113 8.42 2.58 17.47
N GLY A 114 7.58 2.24 18.44
CA GLY A 114 7.51 0.87 18.95
C GLY A 114 7.30 -0.07 17.78
N GLU A 115 8.14 -1.10 17.70
CA GLU A 115 7.92 -2.23 16.81
C GLU A 115 6.52 -2.75 17.13
N VAL A 116 5.58 -2.52 16.21
CA VAL A 116 4.37 -3.33 16.16
C VAL A 116 4.89 -4.73 15.86
N GLU A 117 4.69 -5.66 16.80
CA GLU A 117 4.93 -7.07 16.53
C GLU A 117 4.08 -7.43 15.31
N ASP A 118 4.74 -7.56 14.16
CA ASP A 118 4.11 -8.13 12.97
C ASP A 118 3.53 -9.49 13.38
N ALA A 119 2.29 -9.77 12.96
CA ALA A 119 1.66 -11.05 13.21
C ALA A 119 2.60 -12.19 12.81
N ASP A 120 2.73 -13.19 13.69
CA ASP A 120 3.67 -14.30 13.51
C ASP A 120 3.50 -14.90 12.10
N PRO A 121 4.53 -14.86 11.22
CA PRO A 121 4.41 -15.18 9.79
C PRO A 121 4.01 -16.64 9.49
N LYS A 122 3.81 -17.45 10.52
CA LYS A 122 3.34 -18.84 10.46
C LYS A 122 1.86 -19.03 10.75
N THR A 123 1.13 -17.97 11.07
CA THR A 123 -0.30 -18.09 11.36
C THR A 123 -1.06 -18.36 10.06
N ASP A 124 -1.56 -19.59 9.89
CA ASP A 124 -2.43 -19.93 8.77
C ASP A 124 -3.81 -19.31 9.00
N LEU A 125 -4.20 -18.38 8.12
CA LEU A 125 -5.52 -17.74 8.12
C LEU A 125 -6.66 -18.77 8.14
N SER A 126 -6.45 -19.92 7.50
CA SER A 126 -7.43 -21.01 7.43
C SER A 126 -7.65 -21.67 8.80
N GLU A 127 -6.58 -21.84 9.57
CA GLU A 127 -6.64 -22.44 10.92
C GLU A 127 -7.35 -21.49 11.89
N VAL A 128 -6.98 -20.20 11.88
CA VAL A 128 -7.64 -19.17 12.70
C VAL A 128 -9.12 -19.05 12.36
N ALA A 129 -9.46 -19.09 11.07
CA ALA A 129 -10.85 -19.06 10.61
C ALA A 129 -11.66 -20.28 11.11
N LYS A 130 -11.07 -21.47 11.05
CA LYS A 130 -11.69 -22.71 11.53
C LYS A 130 -11.93 -22.69 13.04
N ASP A 131 -10.95 -22.25 13.80
CA ASP A 131 -11.06 -22.13 15.26
C ASP A 131 -12.15 -21.14 15.64
N PHE A 132 -12.22 -20.00 14.96
CA PHE A 132 -13.27 -19.01 15.17
C PHE A 132 -14.67 -19.55 14.86
N LEU A 133 -14.83 -20.25 13.73
CA LEU A 133 -16.11 -20.88 13.36
C LEU A 133 -16.56 -21.93 14.38
N THR A 134 -15.62 -22.72 14.90
CA THR A 134 -15.90 -23.75 15.91
C THR A 134 -16.32 -23.09 17.23
N LEU A 135 -15.58 -22.08 17.68
CA LEU A 135 -15.90 -21.32 18.88
C LEU A 135 -17.31 -20.72 18.82
N MET A 136 -17.68 -20.11 17.70
CA MET A 136 -19.01 -19.51 17.54
C MET A 136 -20.15 -20.55 17.62
N GLN A 137 -19.91 -21.80 17.21
CA GLN A 137 -20.89 -22.89 17.34
C GLN A 137 -21.04 -23.38 18.78
N ASP A 138 -19.95 -23.38 19.54
CA ASP A 138 -19.91 -23.88 20.92
C ASP A 138 -20.38 -22.85 21.96
N LEU A 139 -20.38 -21.57 21.61
CA LEU A 139 -20.81 -20.51 22.51
C LEU A 139 -22.33 -20.60 22.78
N PRO A 140 -22.77 -20.51 24.05
CA PRO A 140 -24.19 -20.44 24.36
C PRO A 140 -24.74 -19.07 23.94
N GLU A 141 -25.84 -19.04 23.18
CA GLU A 141 -26.53 -17.78 22.90
C GLU A 141 -27.07 -17.19 24.20
N THR A 142 -26.82 -15.91 24.44
CA THR A 142 -27.48 -15.20 25.55
C THR A 142 -28.99 -15.25 25.34
N ALA A 143 -29.73 -15.66 26.36
CA ALA A 143 -31.19 -15.61 26.32
C ALA A 143 -31.64 -14.16 26.14
N ASN A 144 -32.53 -13.94 25.18
CA ASN A 144 -33.21 -12.66 25.06
C ASN A 144 -34.11 -12.48 26.29
N GLU A 145 -33.95 -11.36 27.00
CA GLU A 145 -35.05 -10.80 27.81
C GLU A 145 -36.18 -10.30 26.91
#